data_AF-A0A245ZLI2-F1
#
_entry.id   AF-A0A245ZLI2-F1
#
_cell.length_a   1.000
_cell.length_b   1.000
_cell.length_c   1.000
_cell.angle_alpha   90.00
_cell.angle_beta   90.00
_cell.angle_gamma   90.00
#
_symmetry.space_group_name_H-M   'P 1'
#
loop_
_entity.id
_entity.type
_entity.pdbx_description
1 polymer ?
#
loop_
_entity_poly.entity_id
_entity_poly.type
_entity_poly.pdbx_seq_one_letter_code
_entity_poly.pdbx_strand_id
1 'polypeptide(L)' 'MPTKQPPSQDAGRDESIARRLDKQPGNKDAQLDAGLDESMDASDPPASTQPGRADPAPSSGYDEEAERQRDA' A
#
# COMPACT_ATOMS: atom_id res chain seq x y z
N MET A 1 -10.74 12.22 -24.26
CA MET A 1 -11.48 10.99 -23.94
C MET A 1 -11.01 10.54 -22.57
N PRO A 2 -11.83 10.53 -21.49
CA PRO A 2 -11.40 9.90 -20.25
C PRO A 2 -11.44 8.39 -20.49
N THR A 3 -10.27 7.76 -20.60
CA THR A 3 -10.16 6.31 -20.72
C THR A 3 -10.51 5.70 -19.37
N LYS A 4 -11.70 5.10 -19.28
CA LYS A 4 -12.12 4.34 -18.10
C LYS A 4 -11.18 3.12 -17.95
N GLN A 5 -10.18 3.24 -17.08
CA GLN A 5 -9.21 2.19 -16.82
C GLN A 5 -9.87 1.01 -16.07
N PRO A 6 -9.34 -0.21 -16.22
CA PRO A 6 -9.90 -1.40 -15.58
C PRO A 6 -9.80 -1.31 -14.04
N PRO A 7 -10.68 -1.98 -13.29
CA PRO A 7 -10.74 -1.88 -11.83
C PRO A 7 -9.45 -2.34 -11.11
N SER A 8 -8.61 -3.15 -11.77
CA SER A 8 -7.28 -3.54 -11.28
C SER A 8 -6.25 -2.41 -11.32
N GLN A 9 -6.59 -1.26 -11.89
CA GLN A 9 -5.76 -0.06 -11.99
C GLN A 9 -6.32 1.08 -11.15
N ASP A 10 -7.38 0.81 -10.36
CA ASP A 10 -7.89 1.70 -9.34
C ASP A 10 -7.11 1.44 -8.04
N ALA A 11 -5.84 1.86 -8.04
CA ALA A 11 -4.90 1.66 -6.93
C ALA A 11 -5.21 2.58 -5.72
N GLY A 12 -6.49 2.71 -5.36
CA GLY A 12 -6.94 3.60 -4.29
C GLY A 12 -7.09 5.07 -4.70
N ARG A 13 -7.41 5.34 -5.98
CA ARG A 13 -7.60 6.71 -6.47
C ARG A 13 -8.76 7.38 -5.74
N ASP A 14 -8.51 8.57 -5.20
CA ASP A 14 -9.56 9.36 -4.57
C ASP A 14 -10.16 10.34 -5.58
N GLU A 15 -11.41 10.10 -5.98
CA GLU A 15 -12.18 11.00 -6.85
C GLU A 15 -12.27 12.44 -6.32
N SER A 16 -12.09 12.64 -5.01
CA SER A 16 -12.05 13.96 -4.39
C SER A 16 -10.85 14.78 -4.85
N ILE A 17 -9.71 14.14 -5.16
CA ILE A 17 -8.51 14.79 -5.70
C ILE A 17 -8.82 15.38 -7.07
N ALA A 18 -9.43 14.59 -7.96
CA ALA A 18 -9.82 15.04 -9.29
C ALA A 18 -10.80 16.23 -9.21
N ARG A 19 -11.79 16.17 -8.29
CA ARG A 19 -12.71 17.29 -8.04
C ARG A 19 -12.01 18.53 -7.49
N ARG A 20 -10.96 18.38 -6.67
CA ARG A 20 -10.15 19.51 -6.15
C ARG A 20 -9.33 20.16 -7.27
N LEU A 21 -8.73 19.36 -8.15
CA LEU A 21 -7.96 19.85 -9.30
C LEU A 21 -8.83 20.57 -10.34
N ASP A 22 -10.03 20.07 -10.62
CA ASP A 22 -10.97 20.73 -11.53
C ASP A 22 -11.38 22.12 -11.02
N LYS A 23 -11.61 22.24 -9.71
CA LYS A 23 -11.95 23.52 -9.07
C LYS A 23 -10.76 24.46 -8.92
N GLN A 24 -9.58 23.93 -8.61
CA GLN A 24 -8.37 24.70 -8.37
C GLN A 24 -7.14 23.98 -8.92
N PRO A 25 -6.83 24.14 -10.21
CA PRO A 25 -5.75 23.40 -10.86
C PRO A 25 -4.37 23.80 -10.31
N GLY A 26 -4.22 24.97 -9.68
CA GLY A 26 -2.98 25.42 -9.04
C GLY A 26 -2.78 24.92 -7.60
N ASN A 27 -3.68 24.08 -7.08
CA ASN A 27 -3.54 23.53 -5.73
C ASN A 27 -2.41 22.48 -5.70
N LYS A 28 -1.29 22.83 -5.05
CA LYS A 28 -0.10 21.98 -4.98
C LYS A 28 -0.36 20.64 -4.27
N ASP A 29 -1.22 20.64 -3.25
CA ASP A 29 -1.55 19.43 -2.51
C ASP A 29 -2.35 18.48 -3.40
N ALA A 30 -3.36 18.98 -4.12
CA ALA A 30 -4.14 18.17 -5.05
C ALA A 30 -3.31 17.66 -6.25
N GLN A 31 -2.32 18.43 -6.71
CA GLN A 31 -1.37 17.97 -7.74
C GLN A 31 -0.44 16.88 -7.21
N LEU A 32 0.06 17.02 -5.98
CA LEU A 32 0.89 16.02 -5.33
C LEU A 32 0.10 14.72 -5.15
N ASP A 33 -1.11 14.81 -4.59
CA ASP A 33 -2.00 13.67 -4.38
C ASP A 33 -2.25 12.93 -5.71
N ALA A 34 -2.53 13.65 -6.81
CA ALA A 34 -2.71 13.04 -8.13
C ALA A 34 -1.43 12.38 -8.69
N GLY A 35 -0.26 13.01 -8.46
CA GLY A 35 1.02 12.44 -8.86
C GLY A 35 1.38 11.17 -8.08
N LEU A 36 0.98 11.08 -6.80
CA LEU A 36 1.11 9.88 -5.99
C LEU A 36 0.26 8.74 -6.58
N ASP A 37 -1.01 9.01 -6.89
CA ASP A 37 -1.92 8.04 -7.53
C ASP A 37 -1.42 7.56 -8.90
N GLU A 38 -0.69 8.39 -9.65
CA GLU A 38 -0.08 8.01 -10.93
C GLU A 38 1.23 7.22 -10.77
N SER A 39 2.00 7.48 -9.70
CA SER A 39 3.24 6.75 -9.40
C SER A 39 3.01 5.35 -8.84
N MET A 40 1.83 5.12 -8.26
CA MET A 40 1.38 3.81 -7.78
C MET A 40 0.74 3.02 -8.92
N ASP A 41 1.46 2.84 -10.03
CA ASP A 41 1.06 1.87 -11.04
C ASP A 41 1.15 0.48 -10.42
N ALA A 42 0.05 -0.28 -10.46
CA ALA A 42 -0.05 -1.67 -10.04
C ALA A 42 0.81 -2.62 -10.92
N SER A 43 1.91 -2.12 -11.47
CA SER A 43 2.91 -2.85 -12.25
C SER A 43 3.88 -3.66 -11.40
N ASP A 44 3.74 -3.63 -10.06
CA ASP A 44 4.49 -4.56 -9.23
C ASP A 44 3.98 -5.98 -9.55
N PRO A 45 4.82 -6.86 -10.13
CA PRO A 45 4.38 -8.17 -10.53
C PRO A 45 3.79 -8.91 -9.34
N PRO A 46 2.78 -9.78 -9.54
CA PRO A 46 2.24 -10.57 -8.45
C PRO A 46 3.38 -11.30 -7.75
N ALA A 47 3.47 -11.13 -6.43
CA ALA A 47 4.51 -11.73 -5.61
C ALA A 47 4.62 -13.23 -5.94
N SER A 48 5.69 -13.62 -6.63
CA SER A 48 5.89 -14.99 -7.08
C SER A 48 6.43 -15.91 -5.99
N THR A 49 6.75 -15.35 -4.82
CA THR A 49 7.19 -16.09 -3.64
C THR A 49 5.97 -16.74 -2.97
N GLN A 50 5.74 -18.01 -3.30
CA GLN A 50 4.93 -18.86 -2.44
C GLN A 50 5.68 -19.04 -1.12
N PRO A 51 5.05 -18.84 0.05
CA PRO A 51 5.61 -19.39 1.28
C PRO A 51 5.76 -20.90 1.06
N GLY A 52 6.94 -21.44 1.32
CA GLY A 52 7.18 -22.87 1.14
C GLY A 52 6.11 -23.68 1.90
N ARG A 53 5.74 -24.85 1.37
CA ARG A 53 4.86 -25.83 2.05
C ARG A 53 5.53 -26.48 3.27
N ALA A 54 6.37 -25.74 3.97
CA ALA A 54 6.92 -26.16 5.24
C ALA A 54 6.00 -25.60 6.33
N ASP A 55 5.83 -26.38 7.39
CA ASP A 55 5.24 -25.85 8.62
C ASP A 55 6.01 -24.59 9.03
N PRO A 56 5.35 -23.59 9.66
CA PRO A 56 6.04 -22.42 10.18
C PRO A 56 7.29 -22.84 10.96
N ALA A 57 8.37 -22.06 10.83
CA ALA A 57 9.55 -22.29 11.64
C ALA A 57 9.12 -22.38 13.12
N PRO A 58 9.62 -23.36 13.89
CA PRO A 58 9.25 -23.51 15.28
C PRO A 58 9.50 -22.17 15.99
N SER A 59 8.50 -21.72 16.76
CA SER A 59 8.63 -20.52 17.59
C SER A 59 9.92 -20.64 18.40
N SER A 60 10.69 -19.56 18.49
CA SER A 60 11.98 -19.50 19.18
C SER A 60 11.87 -19.65 20.72
N GLY A 61 10.76 -20.18 21.22
CA GLY A 61 10.54 -20.49 22.63
C GLY A 61 10.45 -19.25 23.49
N TYR A 62 9.50 -18.36 23.19
CA TYR A 62 9.20 -17.23 24.09
C TYR A 62 8.90 -17.77 25.50
N ASP A 63 9.72 -17.35 26.46
CA ASP A 63 9.60 -17.69 27.87
C ASP A 63 9.19 -16.43 28.65
N GLU A 64 7.93 -16.41 29.07
CA GLU A 64 7.33 -15.28 29.78
C GLU A 64 8.06 -14.91 31.08
N GLU A 65 8.68 -15.87 31.76
CA GLU A 65 9.40 -15.61 33.01
C GLU A 65 10.80 -15.07 32.73
N ALA A 66 11.49 -15.63 31.73
CA ALA A 66 12.82 -15.17 31.33
C ALA A 66 12.79 -13.74 30.76
N GLU A 67 11.78 -13.40 29.95
CA GLU A 67 11.66 -12.05 29.39
C GLU A 67 11.29 -11.02 30.46
N ARG A 68 10.38 -11.34 31.37
CA ARG A 68 10.02 -10.46 32.50
C ARG A 68 11.19 -10.17 33.44
N GLN A 69 12.14 -11.10 33.55
CA GLN A 69 13.38 -10.90 34.30
C GLN A 69 14.42 -10.05 33.56
N ARG A 70 14.42 -10.06 32.22
CA ARG A 70 15.26 -9.16 31.41
C ARG A 70 14.77 -7.72 31.41
N ASP A 71 13.45 -7.53 31.53
CA ASP A 71 12.78 -6.23 31.51
C ASP A 71 12.76 -5.51 32.88
N ALA A 72 13.26 -6.14 33.95
CA ALA A 72 13.31 -5.60 35.31
C ALA A 72 14.68 -4.99 35.65
#